data_AF-A0A949JZQ2-F1
#
_entry.id   AF-A0A949JZQ2-F1
#
_cell.length_a   1.000
_cell.length_b   1.000
_cell.length_c   1.000
_cell.angle_alpha   90.00
_cell.angle_beta   90.00
_cell.angle_gamma   90.00
#
_symmetry.space_group_name_H-M   'P 1'
#
loop_
_entity.id
_entity.type
_entity.pdbx_description
1 polymer ?
#
loop_
_entity_poly.entity_id
_entity_poly.type
_entity_poly.pdbx_seq_one_letter_code
_entity_poly.pdbx_strand_id
1 'polypeptide(L)'
;MRHISWYFKALVVCVVFAGVAGCDDSVDFKNATPGSITITKDLCYLSGGDVVELNSSATDPDEDEISFGWAATGGVFSPVSGEGRSVTWTAPTESGTYTLTLSVFDGIDTGSKSIDIEVGEVILLLPGSNEYFDNGSYYIYSQAAHITVRFLTSLILHEGVTIIFDNEYAGITVEGDFQALGKPGNPVVLRTNYCPGDSEEEWEGVKFQGEHAIGIMKYCEISNAYTGVSVRDYATVTLDTISISDSAEFGIEIYNMSNVEITGCKIWDNGRGIRSNDSDVTIRNSSIRYNYQFGIHAGGEAAPNLDIEYSNVSNNVEGFLLSDAARPRVKNCSIFLNEAGINKYGVRLYEYDGGGVLDFTENFWGETTYGSIAAMIHTQGGNATVDFSDWLDESPAEN
;
A
#
# COMPACT_ATOMS: atom_id res chain seq x y z
N MET A 1 -54.55 73.58 29.84
CA MET A 1 -53.21 73.74 29.22
C MET A 1 -53.18 72.78 28.03
N ARG A 2 -53.19 73.28 26.78
CA ARG A 2 -52.01 73.55 25.91
C ARG A 2 -51.25 72.25 25.57
N HIS A 3 -51.07 71.78 24.32
CA HIS A 3 -51.56 72.13 22.95
C HIS A 3 -51.58 70.79 22.12
N ILE A 4 -52.45 70.51 21.14
CA ILE A 4 -52.45 70.91 19.69
C ILE A 4 -51.07 70.66 19.03
N SER A 5 -50.89 69.81 18.01
CA SER A 5 -51.48 69.72 16.64
C SER A 5 -51.43 68.24 16.13
N TRP A 6 -51.95 67.69 15.00
CA TRP A 6 -52.47 68.11 13.67
C TRP A 6 -51.37 68.56 12.67
N TYR A 7 -51.20 68.09 11.42
CA TYR A 7 -51.97 67.28 10.43
C TYR A 7 -50.98 66.33 9.68
N PHE A 8 -51.30 65.29 8.88
CA PHE A 8 -52.52 64.66 8.35
C PHE A 8 -53.25 65.28 7.11
N LYS A 9 -52.79 65.02 5.86
CA LYS A 9 -53.64 64.67 4.68
C LYS A 9 -52.88 64.30 3.39
N ALA A 10 -53.61 63.72 2.43
CA ALA A 10 -53.12 63.08 1.22
C ALA A 10 -53.16 63.94 -0.06
N LEU A 11 -52.32 63.55 -1.03
CA LEU A 11 -52.56 63.46 -2.49
C LEU A 11 -53.02 64.71 -3.27
N VAL A 12 -52.15 65.15 -4.18
CA VAL A 12 -52.47 65.96 -5.38
C VAL A 12 -51.80 65.29 -6.58
N VAL A 13 -52.44 65.29 -7.75
CA VAL A 13 -52.07 64.48 -8.94
C VAL A 13 -52.23 65.31 -10.22
N CYS A 14 -51.41 65.01 -11.25
CA CYS A 14 -51.35 65.61 -12.60
C CYS A 14 -50.81 67.07 -12.67
N VAL A 15 -50.17 67.54 -13.76
CA VAL A 15 -50.09 67.04 -15.16
C VAL A 15 -48.64 67.05 -15.72
N VAL A 16 -48.23 65.90 -16.27
CA VAL A 16 -47.40 65.63 -17.48
C VAL A 16 -46.58 66.78 -18.13
N PHE A 17 -45.25 66.59 -18.32
CA PHE A 17 -44.66 66.44 -19.68
C PHE A 17 -43.24 65.81 -19.73
N ALA A 18 -43.03 65.05 -20.81
CA ALA A 18 -41.83 64.35 -21.32
C ALA A 18 -40.47 64.42 -20.57
N GLY A 19 -39.99 63.25 -20.17
CA GLY A 19 -38.57 62.92 -20.02
C GLY A 19 -38.39 61.40 -20.18
N VAL A 20 -37.70 60.94 -21.22
CA VAL A 20 -37.50 59.51 -21.48
C VAL A 20 -36.25 59.02 -20.75
N ALA A 21 -36.45 58.52 -19.53
CA ALA A 21 -35.76 57.33 -19.06
C ALA A 21 -36.81 56.21 -19.13
N GLY A 22 -36.62 55.11 -19.87
CA GLY A 22 -35.34 54.45 -20.11
C GLY A 22 -35.15 53.45 -18.98
N CYS A 23 -35.72 52.26 -19.15
CA CYS A 23 -35.35 51.13 -18.32
C CYS A 23 -33.87 50.85 -18.60
N ASP A 24 -33.07 50.81 -17.54
CA ASP A 24 -31.69 50.35 -17.63
C ASP A 24 -31.71 48.82 -17.57
N ASP A 25 -32.02 48.20 -18.72
CA ASP A 25 -32.10 46.75 -18.90
C ASP A 25 -30.68 46.13 -18.97
N SER A 26 -29.74 46.61 -18.13
CA SER A 26 -28.32 46.20 -18.13
C SER A 26 -27.71 46.01 -16.74
N VAL A 27 -28.49 45.54 -15.76
CA VAL A 27 -27.93 44.92 -14.55
C VAL A 27 -27.33 43.56 -14.92
N ASP A 28 -26.03 43.57 -15.20
CA ASP A 28 -25.19 42.38 -15.47
C ASP A 28 -25.01 41.56 -14.17
N PHE A 29 -26.01 40.74 -13.84
CA PHE A 29 -25.94 39.75 -12.77
C PHE A 29 -24.91 38.67 -13.13
N LYS A 30 -23.73 38.76 -12.51
CA LYS A 30 -22.67 37.76 -12.65
C LYS A 30 -22.86 36.72 -11.57
N ASN A 31 -23.06 35.49 -12.02
CA ASN A 31 -23.03 34.27 -11.23
C ASN A 31 -21.61 33.66 -11.29
N ALA A 32 -21.17 33.00 -10.24
CA ALA A 32 -19.94 32.24 -10.19
C ALA A 32 -20.20 30.77 -9.89
N THR A 33 -20.10 29.90 -10.91
CA THR A 33 -20.40 28.46 -10.84
C THR A 33 -19.85 27.74 -9.58
N PRO A 34 -20.61 26.81 -8.94
CA PRO A 34 -20.21 26.14 -7.71
C PRO A 34 -18.86 25.43 -7.77
N GLY A 35 -18.04 25.66 -6.74
CA GLY A 35 -16.63 25.25 -6.68
C GLY A 35 -16.28 24.32 -5.52
N SER A 36 -14.97 24.13 -5.33
CA SER A 36 -14.38 23.31 -4.26
C SER A 36 -14.91 21.87 -4.15
N ILE A 37 -15.37 21.28 -5.25
CA ILE A 37 -16.10 20.02 -5.22
C ILE A 37 -15.19 18.86 -4.77
N THR A 38 -15.65 18.15 -3.74
CA THR A 38 -15.05 16.96 -3.17
C THR A 38 -16.06 15.82 -3.19
N ILE A 39 -15.54 14.63 -3.43
CA ILE A 39 -16.23 13.35 -3.29
C ILE A 39 -15.29 12.51 -2.44
N THR A 40 -15.83 11.86 -1.42
CA THR A 40 -15.12 10.95 -0.51
C THR A 40 -15.89 9.63 -0.45
N LYS A 41 -15.17 8.54 -0.58
CA LYS A 41 -15.64 7.15 -0.49
C LYS A 41 -14.63 6.37 0.33
N ASP A 42 -15.07 5.27 0.94
CA ASP A 42 -14.23 4.31 1.65
C ASP A 42 -13.54 3.34 0.68
N LEU A 43 -14.31 2.70 -0.20
CA LEU A 43 -13.80 1.63 -1.07
C LEU A 43 -13.54 2.07 -2.52
N CYS A 44 -12.45 1.56 -3.11
CA CYS A 44 -12.12 1.79 -4.52
C CYS A 44 -12.50 0.62 -5.44
N TYR A 45 -12.50 -0.60 -4.91
CA TYR A 45 -12.83 -1.83 -5.61
C TYR A 45 -14.04 -2.47 -4.92
N LEU A 46 -14.93 -3.13 -5.66
CA LEU A 46 -16.15 -3.77 -5.12
C LEU A 46 -16.44 -5.07 -5.86
N SER A 47 -17.12 -6.02 -5.21
CA SER A 47 -17.74 -7.15 -5.93
C SER A 47 -19.06 -6.72 -6.57
N GLY A 48 -19.52 -7.48 -7.56
CA GLY A 48 -20.78 -7.18 -8.23
C GLY A 48 -22.00 -7.31 -7.32
N GLY A 49 -22.65 -6.18 -7.01
CA GLY A 49 -23.77 -6.08 -6.08
C GLY A 49 -23.43 -5.51 -4.69
N ASP A 50 -22.16 -5.26 -4.39
CA ASP A 50 -21.73 -4.60 -3.14
C ASP A 50 -22.12 -3.11 -3.12
N VAL A 51 -21.95 -2.46 -1.96
CA VAL A 51 -22.37 -1.07 -1.71
C VAL A 51 -21.23 -0.20 -1.17
N VAL A 52 -21.28 1.09 -1.47
CA VAL A 52 -20.30 2.11 -1.06
C VAL A 52 -21.05 3.37 -0.61
N GLU A 53 -20.58 4.05 0.45
CA GLU A 53 -21.13 5.36 0.84
C GLU A 53 -20.35 6.50 0.17
N LEU A 54 -21.06 7.40 -0.49
CA LEU A 54 -20.50 8.52 -1.24
C LEU A 54 -20.88 9.83 -0.55
N ASN A 55 -19.91 10.43 0.12
CA ASN A 55 -20.05 11.72 0.79
C ASN A 55 -19.46 12.85 -0.07
N SER A 56 -20.00 14.06 0.08
CA SER A 56 -19.58 15.22 -0.72
C SER A 56 -19.57 16.56 0.00
N SER A 57 -18.71 17.45 -0.49
CA SER A 57 -18.79 18.87 -0.20
C SER A 57 -18.46 19.72 -1.43
N ALA A 58 -19.05 20.91 -1.45
CA ALA A 58 -18.84 21.96 -2.45
C ALA A 58 -19.11 23.31 -1.77
N THR A 59 -18.66 24.40 -2.38
CA THR A 59 -18.84 25.77 -1.90
C THR A 59 -19.23 26.67 -3.06
N ASP A 60 -20.23 27.51 -2.85
CA ASP A 60 -20.55 28.57 -3.81
C ASP A 60 -19.75 29.86 -3.52
N PRO A 61 -19.21 30.58 -4.54
CA PRO A 61 -18.48 31.83 -4.34
C PRO A 61 -19.36 33.06 -4.07
N ASP A 62 -20.62 33.06 -4.52
CA ASP A 62 -21.60 34.14 -4.31
C ASP A 62 -22.52 33.87 -3.09
N GLU A 63 -22.28 32.73 -2.40
CA GLU A 63 -22.99 32.20 -1.22
C GLU A 63 -24.43 31.68 -1.49
N ASP A 64 -24.74 31.31 -2.74
CA ASP A 64 -26.07 30.81 -3.15
C ASP A 64 -26.40 29.36 -2.69
N GLU A 65 -27.69 29.00 -2.69
CA GLU A 65 -28.19 27.72 -2.17
C GLU A 65 -27.95 26.54 -3.15
N ILE A 66 -26.83 25.85 -2.97
CA ILE A 66 -26.44 24.73 -3.83
C ILE A 66 -27.18 23.40 -3.56
N SER A 67 -27.72 22.84 -4.65
CA SER A 67 -28.32 21.51 -4.73
C SER A 67 -27.31 20.46 -5.25
N PHE A 68 -27.53 19.18 -4.91
CA PHE A 68 -26.60 18.07 -5.18
C PHE A 68 -27.31 16.93 -5.89
N GLY A 69 -26.81 16.50 -7.06
CA GLY A 69 -27.37 15.40 -7.86
C GLY A 69 -26.28 14.48 -8.42
N TRP A 70 -26.50 13.17 -8.31
CA TRP A 70 -25.56 12.12 -8.71
C TRP A 70 -26.04 11.34 -9.94
N ALA A 71 -25.11 11.03 -10.83
CA ALA A 71 -25.28 10.15 -11.97
C ALA A 71 -24.18 9.09 -11.99
N ALA A 72 -24.40 7.98 -12.69
CA ALA A 72 -23.42 6.92 -12.87
C ALA A 72 -23.57 6.25 -14.24
N THR A 73 -22.50 5.66 -14.78
CA THR A 73 -22.56 4.86 -16.01
C THR A 73 -23.26 3.51 -15.81
N GLY A 74 -23.43 3.08 -14.55
CA GLY A 74 -24.18 1.89 -14.15
C GLY A 74 -24.49 1.92 -12.65
N GLY A 75 -25.14 0.86 -12.16
CA GLY A 75 -25.50 0.69 -10.76
C GLY A 75 -26.79 1.43 -10.37
N VAL A 76 -27.07 1.51 -9.07
CA VAL A 76 -28.28 2.14 -8.52
C VAL A 76 -27.91 2.94 -7.27
N PHE A 77 -28.45 4.17 -7.15
CA PHE A 77 -28.31 4.98 -5.94
C PHE A 77 -29.42 4.71 -4.92
N SER A 78 -29.11 4.92 -3.65
CA SER A 78 -30.07 5.09 -2.55
C SER A 78 -29.81 6.45 -1.89
N PRO A 79 -30.74 7.43 -1.98
CA PRO A 79 -32.04 7.37 -2.64
C PRO A 79 -31.94 7.23 -4.17
N VAL A 80 -32.96 6.62 -4.78
CA VAL A 80 -33.02 6.32 -6.23
C VAL A 80 -33.08 7.58 -7.11
N SER A 81 -33.40 8.75 -6.54
CA SER A 81 -33.28 10.02 -7.27
C SER A 81 -31.83 10.48 -7.47
N GLY A 82 -30.87 9.92 -6.72
CA GLY A 82 -29.48 10.39 -6.71
C GLY A 82 -29.34 11.79 -6.11
N GLU A 83 -30.31 12.27 -5.33
CA GLU A 83 -30.30 13.61 -4.74
C GLU A 83 -29.72 13.61 -3.32
N GLY A 84 -28.80 14.54 -3.05
CA GLY A 84 -28.28 14.78 -1.70
C GLY A 84 -26.75 14.74 -1.57
N ARG A 85 -26.28 15.16 -0.38
CA ARG A 85 -24.84 15.28 -0.08
C ARG A 85 -24.16 13.97 0.31
N SER A 86 -24.92 13.01 0.84
CA SER A 86 -24.54 11.63 1.02
C SER A 86 -25.54 10.76 0.28
N VAL A 87 -25.05 9.78 -0.47
CA VAL A 87 -25.84 8.73 -1.15
C VAL A 87 -25.10 7.40 -1.03
N THR A 88 -25.82 6.29 -0.97
CA THR A 88 -25.22 4.96 -1.17
C THR A 88 -25.29 4.61 -2.65
N TRP A 89 -24.24 4.04 -3.23
CA TRP A 89 -24.29 3.42 -4.57
C TRP A 89 -24.17 1.90 -4.45
N THR A 90 -24.92 1.16 -5.26
CA THR A 90 -24.86 -0.30 -5.38
C THR A 90 -24.28 -0.67 -6.74
N ALA A 91 -23.21 -1.47 -6.72
CA ALA A 91 -22.51 -1.93 -7.91
C ALA A 91 -23.40 -2.83 -8.81
N PRO A 92 -23.26 -2.75 -10.15
CA PRO A 92 -23.76 -3.77 -11.07
C PRO A 92 -23.21 -5.17 -10.77
N THR A 93 -23.86 -6.20 -11.30
CA THR A 93 -23.35 -7.59 -11.25
C THR A 93 -22.33 -7.91 -12.34
N GLU A 94 -22.01 -6.95 -13.21
CA GLU A 94 -21.05 -7.06 -14.30
C GLU A 94 -19.77 -6.32 -13.88
N SER A 95 -18.61 -6.93 -14.11
CA SER A 95 -17.32 -6.35 -13.73
C SER A 95 -16.84 -5.29 -14.72
N GLY A 96 -16.21 -4.24 -14.23
CA GLY A 96 -15.63 -3.17 -15.02
C GLY A 96 -15.63 -1.82 -14.29
N THR A 97 -15.10 -0.81 -14.97
CA THR A 97 -15.00 0.56 -14.45
C THR A 97 -16.32 1.30 -14.59
N TYR A 98 -16.85 1.80 -13.48
CA TYR A 98 -18.04 2.65 -13.45
C TYR A 98 -17.69 4.06 -12.99
N THR A 99 -17.96 5.04 -13.85
CA THR A 99 -17.79 6.47 -13.55
C THR A 99 -19.03 7.00 -12.86
N LEU A 100 -18.84 7.62 -11.69
CA LEU A 100 -19.88 8.29 -10.92
C LEU A 100 -19.62 9.79 -10.93
N THR A 101 -20.62 10.58 -11.31
CA THR A 101 -20.53 12.03 -11.48
C THR A 101 -21.46 12.73 -10.50
N LEU A 102 -20.88 13.56 -9.63
CA LEU A 102 -21.60 14.56 -8.85
C LEU A 102 -21.77 15.84 -9.67
N SER A 103 -23.00 16.36 -9.71
CA SER A 103 -23.34 17.70 -10.18
C SER A 103 -23.82 18.56 -9.01
N VAL A 104 -23.39 19.83 -8.98
CA VAL A 104 -23.73 20.82 -7.95
C VAL A 104 -24.29 22.06 -8.65
N PHE A 105 -25.52 22.45 -8.33
CA PHE A 105 -26.29 23.47 -9.05
C PHE A 105 -26.85 24.52 -8.08
N ASP A 106 -26.53 25.79 -8.35
CA ASP A 106 -26.90 27.00 -7.56
C ASP A 106 -28.29 27.57 -7.93
N GLY A 107 -28.84 27.19 -9.09
CA GLY A 107 -30.05 27.78 -9.68
C GLY A 107 -29.84 28.38 -11.07
N ILE A 108 -28.59 28.58 -11.48
CA ILE A 108 -28.12 29.25 -12.71
C ILE A 108 -27.07 28.39 -13.43
N ASP A 109 -25.94 28.07 -12.78
CA ASP A 109 -24.80 27.30 -13.32
C ASP A 109 -24.62 25.94 -12.62
N THR A 110 -23.86 25.03 -13.24
CA THR A 110 -23.58 23.69 -12.69
C THR A 110 -22.08 23.39 -12.62
N GLY A 111 -21.55 23.23 -11.41
CA GLY A 111 -20.25 22.61 -11.18
C GLY A 111 -20.37 21.09 -11.19
N SER A 112 -19.31 20.36 -11.57
CA SER A 112 -19.33 18.89 -11.50
C SER A 112 -17.97 18.27 -11.20
N LYS A 113 -17.98 17.03 -10.71
CA LYS A 113 -16.79 16.19 -10.48
C LYS A 113 -17.15 14.73 -10.70
N SER A 114 -16.22 13.96 -11.26
CA SER A 114 -16.36 12.50 -11.37
C SER A 114 -15.30 11.77 -10.57
N ILE A 115 -15.62 10.54 -10.18
CA ILE A 115 -14.73 9.50 -9.66
C ILE A 115 -15.06 8.19 -10.39
N ASP A 116 -14.09 7.28 -10.46
CA ASP A 116 -14.30 5.92 -10.95
C ASP A 116 -14.34 4.92 -9.78
N ILE A 117 -15.06 3.82 -9.97
CA ILE A 117 -15.12 2.66 -9.07
C ILE A 117 -14.95 1.41 -9.93
N GLU A 118 -14.06 0.52 -9.52
CA GLU A 118 -13.78 -0.72 -10.24
C GLU A 118 -14.60 -1.87 -9.63
N VAL A 119 -15.47 -2.50 -10.42
CA VAL A 119 -16.22 -3.68 -9.99
C VAL A 119 -15.48 -4.92 -10.49
N GLY A 120 -15.02 -5.79 -9.60
CA GLY A 120 -14.28 -7.00 -9.93
C GLY A 120 -15.12 -8.28 -9.91
N GLU A 121 -14.51 -9.38 -10.35
CA GLU A 121 -15.06 -10.74 -10.19
C GLU A 121 -14.76 -11.28 -8.77
N VAL A 122 -15.71 -11.98 -8.16
CA VAL A 122 -15.45 -12.68 -6.88
C VAL A 122 -14.55 -13.88 -7.13
N ILE A 123 -13.47 -14.05 -6.36
CA ILE A 123 -12.63 -15.24 -6.46
C ILE A 123 -13.35 -16.48 -5.93
N LEU A 124 -13.53 -17.51 -6.78
CA LEU A 124 -14.32 -18.71 -6.48
C LEU A 124 -13.43 -19.95 -6.35
N LEU A 125 -13.02 -20.25 -5.12
CA LEU A 125 -12.22 -21.43 -4.80
C LEU A 125 -13.02 -22.74 -4.96
N LEU A 126 -12.61 -23.57 -5.92
CA LEU A 126 -13.13 -24.92 -6.13
C LEU A 126 -12.39 -25.95 -5.25
N PRO A 127 -13.01 -27.11 -4.93
CA PRO A 127 -12.33 -28.17 -4.19
C PRO A 127 -11.18 -28.80 -4.99
N GLY A 128 -9.95 -28.67 -4.49
CA GLY A 128 -8.73 -29.17 -5.13
C GLY A 128 -7.80 -28.05 -5.56
N SER A 129 -7.05 -28.28 -6.65
CA SER A 129 -6.21 -27.23 -7.25
C SER A 129 -7.04 -26.17 -7.96
N ASN A 130 -6.59 -24.92 -7.88
CA ASN A 130 -7.18 -23.74 -8.52
C ASN A 130 -6.15 -23.00 -9.36
N GLU A 131 -6.59 -22.35 -10.43
CA GLU A 131 -5.74 -21.65 -11.38
C GLU A 131 -6.49 -20.43 -11.92
N TYR A 132 -5.86 -19.25 -11.85
CA TYR A 132 -6.44 -17.97 -12.26
C TYR A 132 -5.58 -17.30 -13.32
N PHE A 133 -6.26 -16.69 -14.30
CA PHE A 133 -5.66 -15.96 -15.42
C PHE A 133 -6.19 -14.53 -15.43
N ASP A 134 -5.43 -13.62 -16.02
CA ASP A 134 -5.92 -12.28 -16.36
C ASP A 134 -7.16 -12.38 -17.27
N ASN A 135 -8.24 -11.75 -16.82
CA ASN A 135 -9.55 -11.65 -17.48
C ASN A 135 -9.84 -10.21 -17.97
N GLY A 136 -8.89 -9.27 -17.80
CA GLY A 136 -9.07 -7.83 -18.00
C GLY A 136 -9.78 -7.12 -16.84
N SER A 137 -9.79 -7.72 -15.66
CA SER A 137 -10.52 -7.28 -14.46
C SER A 137 -9.76 -7.62 -13.18
N TYR A 138 -10.31 -7.22 -12.03
CA TYR A 138 -9.78 -7.50 -10.70
C TYR A 138 -10.51 -8.70 -10.07
N TYR A 139 -9.80 -9.53 -9.31
CA TYR A 139 -10.42 -10.53 -8.44
C TYR A 139 -10.59 -9.97 -7.02
N ILE A 140 -11.80 -9.97 -6.48
CA ILE A 140 -12.11 -9.45 -5.14
C ILE A 140 -12.30 -10.60 -4.15
N TYR A 141 -11.77 -10.45 -2.94
CA TYR A 141 -11.91 -11.39 -1.85
C TYR A 141 -12.23 -10.69 -0.51
N SER A 142 -13.52 -10.61 -0.20
CA SER A 142 -14.09 -9.94 0.98
C SER A 142 -14.38 -10.87 2.18
N GLN A 143 -13.81 -12.07 2.19
CA GLN A 143 -14.05 -13.07 3.24
C GLN A 143 -13.04 -12.92 4.38
N ALA A 144 -13.52 -12.83 5.63
CA ALA A 144 -12.72 -12.78 6.86
C ALA A 144 -12.07 -14.14 7.25
N ALA A 145 -11.46 -14.83 6.28
CA ALA A 145 -10.77 -16.10 6.43
C ALA A 145 -9.72 -16.24 5.32
N HIS A 146 -8.71 -17.10 5.50
CA HIS A 146 -7.69 -17.27 4.46
C HIS A 146 -8.17 -18.13 3.27
N ILE A 147 -7.77 -17.71 2.07
CA ILE A 147 -7.56 -18.59 0.92
C ILE A 147 -6.59 -19.69 1.38
N THR A 148 -7.06 -20.92 1.55
CA THR A 148 -6.25 -22.01 2.11
C THR A 148 -5.85 -23.01 1.03
N VAL A 149 -4.60 -22.92 0.57
CA VAL A 149 -3.99 -23.88 -0.35
C VAL A 149 -3.57 -25.10 0.47
N ARG A 150 -4.31 -26.21 0.37
CA ARG A 150 -4.09 -27.39 1.22
C ARG A 150 -2.99 -28.31 0.70
N PHE A 151 -2.46 -29.16 1.57
CA PHE A 151 -1.57 -30.24 1.17
C PHE A 151 -2.15 -31.07 0.02
N LEU A 152 -1.31 -31.38 -0.98
CA LEU A 152 -1.68 -32.03 -2.26
C LEU A 152 -2.67 -31.25 -3.15
N THR A 153 -2.83 -29.95 -2.91
CA THR A 153 -3.53 -29.02 -3.80
C THR A 153 -2.62 -27.84 -4.15
N SER A 154 -2.91 -27.19 -5.28
CA SER A 154 -2.15 -26.03 -5.74
C SER A 154 -3.02 -24.80 -5.99
N LEU A 155 -2.45 -23.61 -5.86
CA LEU A 155 -3.03 -22.36 -6.33
C LEU A 155 -2.03 -21.66 -7.26
N ILE A 156 -2.41 -21.43 -8.50
CA ILE A 156 -1.58 -20.80 -9.52
C ILE A 156 -2.23 -19.49 -9.98
N LEU A 157 -1.47 -18.39 -9.93
CA LEU A 157 -1.85 -17.08 -10.46
C LEU A 157 -0.92 -16.77 -11.64
N HIS A 158 -1.47 -16.62 -12.85
CA HIS A 158 -0.70 -16.27 -14.05
C HIS A 158 -0.51 -14.75 -14.18
N GLU A 159 0.29 -14.29 -15.16
CA GLU A 159 0.57 -12.87 -15.36
C GLU A 159 -0.69 -12.00 -15.47
N GLY A 160 -0.63 -10.78 -14.93
CA GLY A 160 -1.72 -9.80 -14.93
C GLY A 160 -2.79 -10.02 -13.84
N VAL A 161 -2.85 -11.20 -13.22
CA VAL A 161 -3.80 -11.48 -12.13
C VAL A 161 -3.58 -10.52 -10.97
N THR A 162 -4.61 -9.70 -10.70
CA THR A 162 -4.68 -8.83 -9.52
C THR A 162 -5.73 -9.36 -8.55
N ILE A 163 -5.35 -9.64 -7.31
CA ILE A 163 -6.27 -9.97 -6.21
C ILE A 163 -6.32 -8.81 -5.22
N ILE A 164 -7.55 -8.36 -4.94
CA ILE A 164 -7.86 -7.35 -3.95
C ILE A 164 -8.46 -8.03 -2.71
N PHE A 165 -7.78 -7.87 -1.58
CA PHE A 165 -8.23 -8.37 -0.28
C PHE A 165 -9.08 -7.29 0.40
N ASP A 166 -10.38 -7.56 0.49
CA ASP A 166 -11.42 -6.64 0.98
C ASP A 166 -11.85 -7.01 2.41
N ASN A 167 -10.86 -7.39 3.24
CA ASN A 167 -11.04 -7.67 4.66
C ASN A 167 -9.69 -7.75 5.39
N GLU A 168 -9.58 -7.18 6.60
CA GLU A 168 -8.34 -7.21 7.39
C GLU A 168 -7.89 -8.64 7.77
N TYR A 169 -8.84 -9.56 8.00
CA TYR A 169 -8.55 -10.97 8.34
C TYR A 169 -8.39 -11.89 7.12
N ALA A 170 -8.32 -11.32 5.90
CA ALA A 170 -8.12 -12.09 4.68
C ALA A 170 -6.64 -12.25 4.34
N GLY A 171 -6.31 -13.34 3.65
CA GLY A 171 -4.97 -13.56 3.09
C GLY A 171 -4.84 -14.96 2.51
N ILE A 172 -3.60 -15.40 2.27
CA ILE A 172 -3.32 -16.72 1.72
C ILE A 172 -2.56 -17.55 2.77
N THR A 173 -3.08 -18.73 3.11
CA THR A 173 -2.34 -19.73 3.90
C THR A 173 -2.02 -20.92 3.00
N VAL A 174 -0.75 -21.34 2.98
CA VAL A 174 -0.22 -22.37 2.08
C VAL A 174 0.32 -23.54 2.89
N GLU A 175 -0.36 -24.68 2.78
CA GLU A 175 0.00 -26.02 3.29
C GLU A 175 0.44 -26.96 2.13
N GLY A 176 0.48 -26.44 0.89
CA GLY A 176 0.74 -27.14 -0.37
C GLY A 176 1.48 -26.26 -1.39
N ASP A 177 1.13 -26.32 -2.67
CA ASP A 177 1.86 -25.61 -3.75
C ASP A 177 1.23 -24.26 -4.11
N PHE A 178 1.89 -23.13 -3.85
CA PHE A 178 1.45 -21.80 -4.34
C PHE A 178 2.43 -21.22 -5.36
N GLN A 179 1.89 -20.74 -6.48
CA GLN A 179 2.67 -20.13 -7.55
C GLN A 179 2.06 -18.80 -8.00
N ALA A 180 2.87 -17.73 -7.99
CA ALA A 180 2.55 -16.44 -8.60
C ALA A 180 3.53 -16.22 -9.75
N LEU A 181 3.03 -16.25 -11.00
CA LEU A 181 3.82 -16.40 -12.21
C LEU A 181 3.73 -15.15 -13.11
N GLY A 182 4.00 -13.98 -12.52
CA GLY A 182 4.05 -12.71 -13.23
C GLY A 182 5.18 -12.63 -14.25
N LYS A 183 5.16 -11.57 -15.06
CA LYS A 183 6.16 -11.28 -16.11
C LYS A 183 6.57 -9.79 -16.08
N PRO A 184 7.73 -9.41 -16.66
CA PRO A 184 8.12 -8.01 -16.77
C PRO A 184 7.05 -7.17 -17.48
N GLY A 185 6.49 -6.17 -16.78
CA GLY A 185 5.40 -5.34 -17.29
C GLY A 185 4.01 -5.99 -17.30
N ASN A 186 3.86 -7.19 -16.75
CA ASN A 186 2.56 -7.80 -16.42
C ASN A 186 2.69 -8.63 -15.12
N PRO A 187 2.79 -7.97 -13.94
CA PRO A 187 3.01 -8.66 -12.68
C PRO A 187 1.79 -9.46 -12.22
N VAL A 188 1.96 -10.28 -11.17
CA VAL A 188 0.84 -10.68 -10.29
C VAL A 188 0.75 -9.66 -9.16
N VAL A 189 -0.43 -9.17 -8.83
CA VAL A 189 -0.60 -8.12 -7.80
C VAL A 189 -1.50 -8.62 -6.67
N LEU A 190 -1.04 -8.48 -5.42
CA LEU A 190 -1.76 -8.90 -4.21
C LEU A 190 -1.77 -7.73 -3.21
N ARG A 191 -2.93 -7.14 -2.93
CA ARG A 191 -3.03 -5.98 -2.02
C ARG A 191 -4.40 -5.81 -1.37
N THR A 192 -4.47 -4.97 -0.34
CA THR A 192 -5.71 -4.54 0.31
C THR A 192 -6.64 -3.71 -0.60
N ASN A 193 -7.92 -3.59 -0.22
CA ASN A 193 -8.91 -2.71 -0.85
C ASN A 193 -8.84 -1.26 -0.32
N TYR A 194 -7.76 -0.55 -0.63
CA TYR A 194 -7.63 0.87 -0.32
C TYR A 194 -7.78 1.76 -1.56
N CYS A 195 -8.16 3.01 -1.33
CA CYS A 195 -8.10 4.08 -2.31
C CYS A 195 -6.73 4.79 -2.29
N PRO A 196 -6.19 5.23 -3.44
CA PRO A 196 -4.90 5.93 -3.49
C PRO A 196 -4.89 7.25 -2.70
N GLY A 197 -4.30 7.21 -1.49
CA GLY A 197 -4.13 8.36 -0.61
C GLY A 197 -4.85 8.25 0.75
N ASP A 198 -5.68 7.22 0.95
CA ASP A 198 -6.30 6.91 2.24
C ASP A 198 -5.40 6.03 3.12
N SER A 199 -5.69 5.97 4.42
CA SER A 199 -4.86 5.25 5.41
C SER A 199 -4.98 3.73 5.31
N GLU A 200 -3.89 3.03 5.61
CA GLU A 200 -3.76 1.57 5.51
C GLU A 200 -4.81 0.78 6.33
N GLU A 201 -5.74 0.11 5.64
CA GLU A 201 -6.35 -1.13 6.12
C GLU A 201 -5.52 -2.32 5.62
N GLU A 202 -5.10 -3.22 6.50
CA GLU A 202 -4.06 -4.22 6.21
C GLU A 202 -4.63 -5.63 6.09
N TRP A 203 -4.18 -6.41 5.09
CA TRP A 203 -4.53 -7.84 4.96
C TRP A 203 -3.43 -8.75 5.53
N GLU A 204 -3.73 -9.97 5.98
CA GLU A 204 -2.75 -10.87 6.64
C GLU A 204 -1.58 -11.35 5.75
N GLY A 205 -1.60 -11.08 4.44
CA GLY A 205 -0.50 -11.42 3.51
C GLY A 205 -0.45 -12.90 3.07
N VAL A 206 0.73 -13.35 2.65
CA VAL A 206 0.98 -14.72 2.13
C VAL A 206 1.80 -15.54 3.13
N LYS A 207 1.21 -16.61 3.66
CA LYS A 207 1.71 -17.37 4.82
C LYS A 207 1.94 -18.85 4.46
N PHE A 208 3.19 -19.25 4.26
CA PHE A 208 3.59 -20.63 4.01
C PHE A 208 3.86 -21.36 5.33
N GLN A 209 3.28 -22.55 5.51
CA GLN A 209 3.43 -23.33 6.74
C GLN A 209 3.50 -24.85 6.49
N GLY A 210 4.58 -25.47 6.97
CA GLY A 210 4.76 -26.92 7.02
C GLY A 210 5.72 -27.46 5.97
N GLU A 211 6.26 -28.67 6.21
CA GLU A 211 7.19 -29.42 5.34
C GLU A 211 6.65 -29.76 3.93
N HIS A 212 5.43 -29.32 3.60
CA HIS A 212 4.78 -29.50 2.31
C HIS A 212 4.35 -28.17 1.67
N ALA A 213 4.59 -27.03 2.32
CA ALA A 213 4.32 -25.71 1.76
C ALA A 213 5.47 -25.31 0.83
N ILE A 214 5.16 -25.20 -0.46
CA ILE A 214 6.10 -24.86 -1.52
C ILE A 214 5.63 -23.56 -2.20
N GLY A 215 6.52 -22.58 -2.29
CA GLY A 215 6.25 -21.29 -2.91
C GLY A 215 7.17 -20.96 -4.09
N ILE A 216 6.59 -20.51 -5.20
CA ILE A 216 7.34 -19.92 -6.32
C ILE A 216 6.65 -18.61 -6.70
N MET A 217 7.29 -17.47 -6.41
CA MET A 217 6.74 -16.15 -6.72
C MET A 217 7.70 -15.41 -7.66
N LYS A 218 7.21 -15.03 -8.85
CA LYS A 218 7.95 -14.36 -9.92
C LYS A 218 7.23 -13.09 -10.34
N TYR A 219 7.94 -11.96 -10.43
CA TYR A 219 7.38 -10.66 -10.83
C TYR A 219 6.03 -10.37 -10.15
N CYS A 220 6.01 -10.47 -8.83
CA CYS A 220 4.83 -10.26 -8.00
C CYS A 220 4.95 -8.91 -7.27
N GLU A 221 3.86 -8.19 -7.13
CA GLU A 221 3.76 -6.97 -6.32
C GLU A 221 2.83 -7.23 -5.14
N ILE A 222 3.34 -7.05 -3.93
CA ILE A 222 2.63 -7.20 -2.67
C ILE A 222 2.64 -5.84 -1.96
N SER A 223 1.47 -5.33 -1.57
CA SER A 223 1.40 -4.08 -0.79
C SER A 223 0.38 -4.12 0.33
N ASN A 224 0.60 -3.28 1.35
CA ASN A 224 -0.35 -2.98 2.43
C ASN A 224 -0.83 -4.23 3.19
N ALA A 225 0.10 -5.14 3.49
CA ALA A 225 -0.16 -6.34 4.29
C ALA A 225 0.34 -6.14 5.73
N TYR A 226 -0.22 -6.87 6.70
CA TYR A 226 0.36 -6.93 8.05
C TYR A 226 1.78 -7.52 8.01
N THR A 227 1.96 -8.58 7.22
CA THR A 227 3.26 -9.13 6.82
C THR A 227 3.18 -9.61 5.38
N GLY A 228 4.01 -9.08 4.49
CA GLY A 228 3.92 -9.38 3.05
C GLY A 228 4.07 -10.87 2.71
N VAL A 229 5.16 -11.49 3.18
CA VAL A 229 5.39 -12.94 3.09
C VAL A 229 5.88 -13.49 4.43
N SER A 230 5.23 -14.53 4.94
CA SER A 230 5.66 -15.30 6.12
C SER A 230 5.96 -16.74 5.72
N VAL A 231 7.12 -17.29 6.11
CA VAL A 231 7.56 -18.65 5.76
C VAL A 231 7.98 -19.40 7.01
N ARG A 232 7.31 -20.51 7.32
CA ARG A 232 7.53 -21.25 8.58
C ARG A 232 7.39 -22.77 8.50
N ASP A 233 7.95 -23.41 9.52
CA ASP A 233 7.80 -24.83 9.85
C ASP A 233 8.26 -25.75 8.70
N TYR A 234 9.51 -25.64 8.28
CA TYR A 234 10.12 -26.40 7.16
C TYR A 234 9.56 -26.09 5.76
N ALA A 235 8.84 -24.97 5.58
CA ALA A 235 8.38 -24.52 4.27
C ALA A 235 9.56 -24.13 3.34
N THR A 236 9.37 -24.26 2.03
CA THR A 236 10.40 -23.94 1.01
C THR A 236 9.86 -22.93 -0.01
N VAL A 237 10.52 -21.78 -0.18
CA VAL A 237 10.00 -20.68 -1.01
C VAL A 237 11.10 -20.02 -1.86
N THR A 238 10.86 -19.88 -3.16
CA THR A 238 11.68 -19.04 -4.07
C THR A 238 10.92 -17.77 -4.41
N LEU A 239 11.52 -16.62 -4.08
CA LEU A 239 11.07 -15.27 -4.42
C LEU A 239 12.02 -14.66 -5.47
N ASP A 240 11.50 -14.38 -6.66
CA ASP A 240 12.28 -13.91 -7.82
C ASP A 240 11.66 -12.64 -8.40
N THR A 241 12.41 -11.55 -8.34
CA THR A 241 12.07 -10.23 -8.89
C THR A 241 10.70 -9.72 -8.41
N ILE A 242 10.38 -9.92 -7.13
CA ILE A 242 9.13 -9.43 -6.51
C ILE A 242 9.33 -8.07 -5.81
N SER A 243 8.26 -7.30 -5.68
CA SER A 243 8.18 -6.12 -4.81
C SER A 243 7.29 -6.41 -3.61
N ILE A 244 7.75 -6.04 -2.42
CA ILE A 244 6.94 -5.95 -1.20
C ILE A 244 7.12 -4.56 -0.61
N SER A 245 6.01 -3.82 -0.46
CA SER A 245 6.04 -2.51 0.21
C SER A 245 4.87 -2.26 1.14
N ASP A 246 5.00 -1.20 1.93
CA ASP A 246 3.94 -0.64 2.76
C ASP A 246 3.33 -1.66 3.74
N SER A 247 4.10 -2.69 4.11
CA SER A 247 3.64 -3.74 5.02
C SER A 247 3.95 -3.37 6.47
N ALA A 248 2.96 -3.37 7.35
CA ALA A 248 3.05 -2.67 8.63
C ALA A 248 4.00 -3.32 9.64
N GLU A 249 4.08 -4.67 9.68
CA GLU A 249 5.03 -5.36 10.55
C GLU A 249 6.30 -5.81 9.82
N PHE A 250 6.18 -6.61 8.76
CA PHE A 250 7.30 -7.15 8.00
C PHE A 250 7.06 -7.16 6.49
N GLY A 251 8.10 -6.88 5.70
CA GLY A 251 8.11 -7.28 4.29
C GLY A 251 8.19 -8.80 4.16
N ILE A 252 9.17 -9.42 4.84
CA ILE A 252 9.34 -10.88 4.90
C ILE A 252 9.69 -11.34 6.34
N GLU A 253 9.04 -12.39 6.82
CA GLU A 253 9.42 -13.11 8.05
C GLU A 253 9.66 -14.61 7.78
N ILE A 254 10.78 -15.16 8.25
CA ILE A 254 11.22 -16.54 8.00
C ILE A 254 11.63 -17.21 9.32
N TYR A 255 11.06 -18.39 9.63
CA TYR A 255 11.34 -19.12 10.88
C TYR A 255 11.18 -20.65 10.81
N ASN A 256 11.65 -21.32 11.86
CA ASN A 256 11.49 -22.77 12.11
C ASN A 256 11.97 -23.66 10.94
N MET A 257 13.27 -23.64 10.66
CA MET A 257 13.97 -24.53 9.71
C MET A 257 13.40 -24.48 8.28
N SER A 258 12.88 -23.32 7.89
CA SER A 258 12.45 -23.04 6.51
C SER A 258 13.65 -22.84 5.57
N ASN A 259 13.41 -22.90 4.27
CA ASN A 259 14.41 -22.66 3.23
C ASN A 259 13.90 -21.60 2.24
N VAL A 260 14.60 -20.46 2.10
CA VAL A 260 14.14 -19.34 1.26
C VAL A 260 15.24 -18.79 0.35
N GLU A 261 14.94 -18.71 -0.95
CA GLU A 261 15.75 -18.01 -1.95
C GLU A 261 15.09 -16.67 -2.31
N ILE A 262 15.85 -15.57 -2.26
CA ILE A 262 15.38 -14.21 -2.53
C ILE A 262 16.32 -13.57 -3.57
N THR A 263 15.86 -13.42 -4.80
CA THR A 263 16.69 -12.90 -5.92
C THR A 263 16.01 -11.75 -6.64
N GLY A 264 16.68 -10.61 -6.82
CA GLY A 264 16.13 -9.47 -7.59
C GLY A 264 15.01 -8.69 -6.89
N CYS A 265 14.76 -8.92 -5.61
CA CYS A 265 13.55 -8.45 -4.93
C CYS A 265 13.68 -7.04 -4.34
N LYS A 266 12.58 -6.28 -4.33
CA LYS A 266 12.46 -4.94 -3.71
C LYS A 266 11.63 -5.04 -2.42
N ILE A 267 12.27 -4.98 -1.25
CA ILE A 267 11.60 -5.04 0.07
C ILE A 267 11.72 -3.66 0.74
N TRP A 268 10.80 -2.74 0.42
CA TRP A 268 10.94 -1.33 0.78
C TRP A 268 9.76 -0.77 1.58
N ASP A 269 9.99 0.28 2.36
CA ASP A 269 8.93 1.11 2.97
C ASP A 269 8.01 0.34 3.96
N ASN A 270 8.44 -0.83 4.45
CA ASN A 270 7.71 -1.65 5.42
C ASN A 270 8.12 -1.28 6.87
N GLY A 271 7.35 -1.71 7.87
CA GLY A 271 7.73 -1.60 9.29
C GLY A 271 9.13 -2.17 9.57
N ARG A 272 9.41 -3.36 9.04
CA ARG A 272 10.70 -4.06 9.03
C ARG A 272 10.89 -4.73 7.67
N GLY A 273 12.12 -4.82 7.18
CA GLY A 273 12.42 -5.47 5.89
C GLY A 273 12.27 -6.99 5.96
N ILE A 274 13.35 -7.70 6.30
CA ILE A 274 13.41 -9.16 6.37
C ILE A 274 13.81 -9.60 7.78
N ARG A 275 13.08 -10.53 8.39
CA ARG A 275 13.56 -11.32 9.55
C ARG A 275 13.83 -12.76 9.13
N SER A 276 14.95 -13.33 9.59
CA SER A 276 15.27 -14.76 9.45
C SER A 276 15.81 -15.34 10.76
N ASN A 277 15.04 -16.25 11.37
CA ASN A 277 15.44 -16.98 12.57
C ASN A 277 15.49 -18.49 12.28
N ASP A 278 16.56 -19.17 12.69
CA ASP A 278 16.68 -20.64 12.63
C ASP A 278 16.26 -21.29 11.27
N SER A 279 16.46 -20.59 10.15
CA SER A 279 16.11 -20.99 8.78
C SER A 279 17.25 -20.71 7.79
N ASP A 280 17.39 -21.54 6.75
CA ASP A 280 18.38 -21.35 5.67
C ASP A 280 17.85 -20.32 4.65
N VAL A 281 18.62 -19.26 4.39
CA VAL A 281 18.17 -18.14 3.53
C VAL A 281 19.30 -17.63 2.65
N THR A 282 19.01 -17.50 1.36
CA THR A 282 19.94 -17.02 0.32
C THR A 282 19.38 -15.75 -0.32
N ILE A 283 20.09 -14.62 -0.19
CA ILE A 283 19.67 -13.32 -0.73
C ILE A 283 20.66 -12.84 -1.80
N ARG A 284 20.17 -12.51 -2.99
CA ARG A 284 20.98 -12.05 -4.15
C ARG A 284 20.32 -10.89 -4.88
N ASN A 285 21.11 -9.97 -5.44
CA ASN A 285 20.64 -8.90 -6.33
C ASN A 285 19.43 -8.09 -5.79
N SER A 286 19.26 -8.00 -4.47
CA SER A 286 18.01 -7.54 -3.85
C SER A 286 18.18 -6.20 -3.15
N SER A 287 17.11 -5.43 -3.05
CA SER A 287 17.09 -4.06 -2.53
C SER A 287 16.17 -3.99 -1.32
N ILE A 288 16.73 -3.83 -0.12
CA ILE A 288 16.02 -3.83 1.17
C ILE A 288 16.22 -2.48 1.83
N ARG A 289 15.26 -1.56 1.67
CA ARG A 289 15.50 -0.12 1.88
C ARG A 289 14.32 0.61 2.53
N TYR A 290 14.57 1.74 3.16
CA TYR A 290 13.52 2.61 3.75
C TYR A 290 12.64 1.97 4.82
N ASN A 291 12.95 0.76 5.29
CA ASN A 291 12.13 0.06 6.29
C ASN A 291 12.30 0.70 7.68
N TYR A 292 11.19 0.89 8.39
CA TYR A 292 11.06 1.81 9.53
C TYR A 292 11.77 1.36 10.83
N GLN A 293 12.23 0.11 10.93
CA GLN A 293 13.05 -0.37 12.05
C GLN A 293 14.37 -1.04 11.63
N PHE A 294 14.37 -1.98 10.68
CA PHE A 294 15.60 -2.59 10.18
C PHE A 294 15.46 -3.08 8.74
N GLY A 295 16.58 -3.15 8.02
CA GLY A 295 16.67 -3.82 6.73
C GLY A 295 16.59 -5.34 6.92
N ILE A 296 17.58 -5.93 7.59
CA ILE A 296 17.64 -7.39 7.84
C ILE A 296 17.89 -7.68 9.32
N HIS A 297 17.05 -8.52 9.94
CA HIS A 297 17.29 -9.12 11.27
C HIS A 297 17.59 -10.61 11.11
N ALA A 298 18.74 -11.05 11.64
CA ALA A 298 19.08 -12.45 11.76
C ALA A 298 19.22 -12.87 13.23
N GLY A 299 18.60 -13.99 13.60
CA GLY A 299 18.62 -14.53 14.96
C GLY A 299 18.53 -16.06 15.01
N GLY A 300 18.39 -16.59 16.22
CA GLY A 300 18.25 -18.03 16.48
C GLY A 300 19.52 -18.73 16.97
N GLU A 301 19.34 -19.88 17.60
CA GLU A 301 20.41 -20.70 18.21
C GLU A 301 20.99 -21.74 17.24
N ALA A 302 20.27 -22.12 16.18
CA ALA A 302 20.65 -23.23 15.29
C ALA A 302 21.80 -22.91 14.32
N ALA A 303 22.18 -21.63 14.20
CA ALA A 303 23.20 -21.11 13.28
C ALA A 303 23.10 -21.62 11.82
N PRO A 304 21.92 -21.50 11.17
CA PRO A 304 21.69 -21.89 9.77
C PRO A 304 22.44 -20.97 8.79
N ASN A 305 22.46 -21.34 7.51
CA ASN A 305 23.10 -20.54 6.48
C ASN A 305 22.24 -19.34 6.08
N LEU A 306 22.62 -18.15 6.56
CA LEU A 306 22.18 -16.87 6.00
C LEU A 306 23.28 -16.29 5.11
N ASP A 307 23.03 -16.18 3.81
CA ASP A 307 24.05 -15.84 2.82
C ASP A 307 23.56 -14.73 1.87
N ILE A 308 24.23 -13.58 1.88
CA ILE A 308 23.74 -12.32 1.31
C ILE A 308 24.82 -11.71 0.42
N GLU A 309 24.58 -11.66 -0.89
CA GLU A 309 25.54 -11.09 -1.85
C GLU A 309 24.86 -10.17 -2.88
N TYR A 310 25.62 -9.23 -3.46
CA TYR A 310 25.16 -8.32 -4.53
C TYR A 310 23.89 -7.52 -4.20
N SER A 311 23.65 -7.23 -2.91
CA SER A 311 22.39 -6.70 -2.41
C SER A 311 22.57 -5.34 -1.71
N ASN A 312 21.53 -4.52 -1.74
CA ASN A 312 21.54 -3.14 -1.27
C ASN A 312 20.66 -3.00 0.00
N VAL A 313 21.30 -2.88 1.16
CA VAL A 313 20.65 -2.73 2.47
C VAL A 313 20.94 -1.32 2.98
N SER A 314 20.11 -0.35 2.58
CA SER A 314 20.38 1.08 2.79
C SER A 314 19.12 1.89 3.13
N ASN A 315 19.30 3.06 3.74
CA ASN A 315 18.20 3.97 4.11
C ASN A 315 17.19 3.41 5.14
N ASN A 316 17.48 2.26 5.77
CA ASN A 316 16.66 1.71 6.85
C ASN A 316 16.97 2.40 8.19
N VAL A 317 16.31 2.01 9.28
CA VAL A 317 16.67 2.48 10.63
C VAL A 317 17.88 1.76 11.23
N GLU A 318 18.06 0.48 10.93
CA GLU A 318 19.30 -0.29 11.15
C GLU A 318 19.54 -1.12 9.88
N GLY A 319 20.79 -1.29 9.46
CA GLY A 319 21.10 -2.09 8.27
C GLY A 319 20.87 -3.58 8.55
N PHE A 320 21.78 -4.13 9.36
CA PHE A 320 21.72 -5.50 9.88
C PHE A 320 21.58 -5.46 11.40
N LEU A 321 20.55 -6.12 11.92
CA LEU A 321 20.37 -6.44 13.34
C LEU A 321 20.70 -7.92 13.53
N LEU A 322 21.63 -8.25 14.44
CA LEU A 322 22.08 -9.63 14.68
C LEU A 322 21.90 -9.97 16.16
N SER A 323 21.16 -11.05 16.44
CA SER A 323 20.94 -11.59 17.78
C SER A 323 21.46 -13.03 17.93
N ASP A 324 21.49 -13.51 19.17
CA ASP A 324 21.71 -14.92 19.50
C ASP A 324 23.05 -15.44 18.93
N ALA A 325 23.02 -16.59 18.25
CA ALA A 325 24.15 -17.22 17.58
C ALA A 325 24.13 -17.03 16.05
N ALA A 326 23.43 -16.02 15.51
CA ALA A 326 23.33 -15.78 14.07
C ALA A 326 24.70 -15.44 13.44
N ARG A 327 25.05 -16.05 12.29
CA ARG A 327 26.35 -15.83 11.62
C ARG A 327 26.21 -15.69 10.10
N PRO A 328 25.63 -14.58 9.62
CA PRO A 328 25.52 -14.34 8.18
C PRO A 328 26.90 -14.23 7.51
N ARG A 329 26.96 -14.59 6.22
CA ARG A 329 27.96 -14.08 5.28
C ARG A 329 27.34 -12.93 4.50
N VAL A 330 28.00 -11.77 4.48
CA VAL A 330 27.59 -10.60 3.71
C VAL A 330 28.77 -10.13 2.87
N LYS A 331 28.69 -10.23 1.54
CA LYS A 331 29.78 -9.84 0.62
C LYS A 331 29.26 -9.13 -0.60
N ASN A 332 30.04 -8.23 -1.20
CA ASN A 332 29.66 -7.51 -2.43
C ASN A 332 28.29 -6.80 -2.31
N CYS A 333 27.94 -6.34 -1.11
CA CYS A 333 26.70 -5.61 -0.81
C CYS A 333 26.96 -4.11 -0.59
N SER A 334 25.89 -3.31 -0.67
CA SER A 334 25.89 -1.88 -0.36
C SER A 334 25.15 -1.62 0.96
N ILE A 335 25.85 -1.09 1.97
CA ILE A 335 25.41 -0.98 3.37
C ILE A 335 25.61 0.46 3.87
N PHE A 336 24.72 1.38 3.49
CA PHE A 336 24.92 2.83 3.68
C PHE A 336 23.63 3.56 4.09
N LEU A 337 23.75 4.75 4.72
CA LEU A 337 22.62 5.62 5.12
C LEU A 337 21.55 4.93 6.00
N ASN A 338 21.87 3.85 6.71
CA ASN A 338 20.97 3.22 7.67
C ASN A 338 20.92 4.03 8.99
N GLU A 339 20.46 5.28 8.90
CA GLU A 339 20.87 6.39 9.79
C GLU A 339 19.74 7.36 10.19
N ALA A 340 18.47 7.02 9.96
CA ALA A 340 17.34 7.96 10.13
C ALA A 340 16.97 8.31 11.61
N GLY A 341 17.91 8.74 12.46
CA GLY A 341 17.71 9.04 13.89
C GLY A 341 18.88 8.64 14.81
N ILE A 342 18.60 8.46 16.10
CA ILE A 342 19.60 8.26 17.18
C ILE A 342 19.96 6.76 17.34
N ASN A 343 21.24 6.46 17.62
CA ASN A 343 21.81 5.12 17.87
C ASN A 343 21.59 4.13 16.70
N LYS A 344 22.05 4.50 15.50
CA LYS A 344 21.80 3.75 14.26
C LYS A 344 23.10 3.31 13.59
N TYR A 345 23.04 2.15 12.92
CA TYR A 345 24.21 1.36 12.56
C TYR A 345 23.98 0.61 11.25
N GLY A 346 25.05 0.44 10.47
CA GLY A 346 25.10 -0.52 9.36
C GLY A 346 25.01 -1.95 9.88
N VAL A 347 25.69 -2.27 10.99
CA VAL A 347 25.56 -3.57 11.69
C VAL A 347 25.44 -3.35 13.20
N ARG A 348 24.40 -3.91 13.82
CA ARG A 348 24.18 -3.92 15.26
C ARG A 348 24.11 -5.34 15.79
N LEU A 349 24.95 -5.65 16.77
CA LEU A 349 24.80 -6.81 17.63
C LEU A 349 23.88 -6.45 18.80
N TYR A 350 22.84 -7.23 19.02
CA TYR A 350 21.85 -7.05 20.09
C TYR A 350 21.57 -8.39 20.76
N GLU A 351 21.84 -8.50 22.07
CA GLU A 351 21.71 -9.78 22.82
C GLU A 351 22.48 -10.95 22.16
N TYR A 352 23.61 -10.62 21.51
CA TYR A 352 24.42 -11.52 20.70
C TYR A 352 25.45 -12.32 21.52
N ASP A 353 25.47 -13.65 21.38
CA ASP A 353 26.37 -14.54 22.13
C ASP A 353 27.23 -15.49 21.27
N GLY A 354 26.91 -15.69 19.99
CA GLY A 354 27.62 -16.63 19.08
C GLY A 354 29.12 -16.39 18.91
N GLY A 355 29.57 -15.15 19.14
CA GLY A 355 30.99 -14.77 19.25
C GLY A 355 31.83 -14.89 17.97
N GLY A 356 33.14 -14.64 18.11
CA GLY A 356 34.12 -14.82 17.03
C GLY A 356 34.04 -13.72 15.97
N VAL A 357 34.30 -14.10 14.71
CA VAL A 357 34.32 -13.18 13.57
C VAL A 357 33.05 -13.37 12.72
N LEU A 358 32.46 -12.26 12.29
CA LEU A 358 31.35 -12.17 11.33
C LEU A 358 31.89 -11.63 9.99
N ASP A 359 31.55 -12.28 8.89
CA ASP A 359 32.08 -11.94 7.56
C ASP A 359 31.21 -10.88 6.88
N PHE A 360 31.69 -9.64 6.91
CA PHE A 360 31.16 -8.47 6.21
C PHE A 360 32.24 -7.85 5.29
N THR A 361 33.15 -8.67 4.78
CA THR A 361 34.22 -8.25 3.85
C THR A 361 33.68 -7.96 2.45
N GLU A 362 34.46 -7.29 1.59
CA GLU A 362 34.07 -7.01 0.19
C GLU A 362 32.78 -6.15 0.04
N ASN A 363 32.41 -5.34 1.04
CA ASN A 363 31.19 -4.51 0.99
C ASN A 363 31.47 -3.01 0.79
N PHE A 364 30.53 -2.30 0.15
CA PHE A 364 30.51 -0.85 0.05
C PHE A 364 29.71 -0.24 1.20
N TRP A 365 30.32 0.66 1.99
CA TRP A 365 29.70 1.23 3.19
C TRP A 365 29.19 2.67 3.01
N GLY A 366 29.38 3.28 1.84
CA GLY A 366 29.14 4.72 1.65
C GLY A 366 30.19 5.64 2.29
N GLU A 367 31.16 5.06 2.99
CA GLU A 367 32.21 5.73 3.75
C GLU A 367 33.60 5.24 3.33
N THR A 368 34.59 6.14 3.36
CA THR A 368 35.93 5.91 2.77
C THR A 368 37.05 5.81 3.80
N THR A 369 36.73 5.73 5.09
CA THR A 369 37.73 5.59 6.15
C THR A 369 37.36 4.48 7.14
N TYR A 370 38.36 3.73 7.58
CA TYR A 370 38.22 2.72 8.64
C TYR A 370 37.53 3.29 9.90
N GLY A 371 37.82 4.54 10.26
CA GLY A 371 37.23 5.20 11.43
C GLY A 371 35.74 5.48 11.27
N SER A 372 35.31 5.86 10.05
CA SER A 372 33.89 6.01 9.71
C SER A 372 33.16 4.67 9.73
N ILE A 373 33.68 3.67 9.01
CA ILE A 373 33.06 2.35 8.87
C ILE A 373 32.95 1.66 10.24
N ALA A 374 33.99 1.73 11.06
CA ALA A 374 33.95 1.21 12.43
C ALA A 374 32.91 1.90 13.33
N ALA A 375 32.55 3.16 13.07
CA ALA A 375 31.49 3.87 13.80
C ALA A 375 30.07 3.44 13.38
N MET A 376 29.92 2.85 12.18
CA MET A 376 28.67 2.25 11.69
C MET A 376 28.39 0.86 12.31
N ILE A 377 29.28 0.35 13.16
CA ILE A 377 29.23 -1.02 13.71
C ILE A 377 29.09 -0.97 15.23
N HIS A 378 28.11 -1.69 15.78
CA HIS A 378 27.79 -1.68 17.21
C HIS A 378 27.88 -3.07 17.84
N THR A 379 28.91 -3.30 18.65
CA THR A 379 29.17 -4.58 19.33
C THR A 379 28.98 -4.42 20.85
N GLN A 380 27.73 -4.39 21.33
CA GLN A 380 27.46 -4.48 22.78
C GLN A 380 27.32 -5.94 23.24
N GLY A 381 27.98 -6.28 24.35
CA GLY A 381 27.75 -7.52 25.11
C GLY A 381 28.63 -8.73 24.77
N GLY A 382 29.02 -8.92 23.51
CA GLY A 382 29.68 -10.15 23.04
C GLY A 382 31.20 -10.05 22.78
N ASN A 383 31.89 -11.20 22.80
CA ASN A 383 33.26 -11.36 22.28
C ASN A 383 33.27 -11.52 20.74
N ALA A 384 32.50 -10.69 20.05
CA ALA A 384 32.26 -10.76 18.62
C ALA A 384 32.84 -9.53 17.90
N THR A 385 33.37 -9.75 16.70
CA THR A 385 33.90 -8.69 15.83
C THR A 385 33.36 -8.86 14.41
N VAL A 386 32.93 -7.75 13.82
CA VAL A 386 32.59 -7.68 12.39
C VAL A 386 33.89 -7.44 11.60
N ASP A 387 34.21 -8.33 10.67
CA ASP A 387 35.30 -8.13 9.72
C ASP A 387 34.75 -7.42 8.47
N PHE A 388 35.19 -6.17 8.29
CA PHE A 388 34.87 -5.32 7.15
C PHE A 388 36.13 -5.00 6.32
N SER A 389 37.14 -5.87 6.38
CA SER A 389 38.33 -5.76 5.53
C SER A 389 38.00 -5.92 4.04
N ASP A 390 38.92 -5.43 3.20
CA ASP A 390 38.78 -5.39 1.74
C ASP A 390 37.46 -4.73 1.29
N TRP A 391 37.03 -3.67 1.98
CA TRP A 391 35.85 -2.88 1.64
C TRP A 391 35.98 -2.23 0.26
N LEU A 392 34.84 -1.95 -0.37
CA LEU A 392 34.76 -1.35 -1.70
C LEU A 392 34.67 0.18 -1.61
N ASP A 393 35.42 0.89 -2.46
CA ASP A 393 35.37 2.36 -2.58
C ASP A 393 34.15 2.85 -3.38
N GLU A 394 33.54 1.99 -4.19
CA GLU A 394 32.34 2.27 -5.00
C GLU A 394 31.29 1.15 -4.79
N SER A 395 30.01 1.45 -5.06
CA SER A 395 28.96 0.42 -5.00
C SER A 395 29.26 -0.71 -5.99
N PRO A 396 29.18 -1.99 -5.58
CA PRO A 396 29.21 -3.11 -6.51
C PRO A 396 28.07 -2.98 -7.54
N ALA A 397 28.31 -3.52 -8.73
CA ALA A 397 27.32 -3.57 -9.79
C ALA A 397 26.27 -4.66 -9.51
N GLU A 398 25.01 -4.38 -9.85
CA GLU A 398 23.95 -5.37 -9.95
C GLU A 398 24.25 -6.30 -11.15
N ASN A 399 24.22 -7.63 -10.95
CA ASN A 399 24.68 -8.66 -11.91
C ASN A 399 23.54 -9.44 -12.58
#